data_AF-A0A4S2KZ19-F1
#
_entry.id   AF-A0A4S2KZ19-F1
#
_cell.length_a   1.000
_cell.length_b   1.000
_cell.length_c   1.000
_cell.angle_alpha   90.00
_cell.angle_beta   90.00
_cell.angle_gamma   90.00
#
_symmetry.space_group_name_H-M   'P 1'
#
loop_
_entity.id
_entity.type
_entity.pdbx_description
1 polymer ?
#
loop_
_entity_poly.entity_id
_entity_poly.type
_entity_poly.pdbx_seq_one_letter_code
_entity_poly.pdbx_strand_id
1 'polypeptide(L)'
;MEIMNATRVTHKSIRLCKRFVNTEARRRNRPEWVKPVGHQTEVSVYNPITKCKVPLILKTKNILKWYICGPTVYDSAHIGHATLKGDVKMSKSLKNTISIQDYLENYSANHLRMLCLLSHYRNGIEFTDEVMQTAMSVTKKLDNFINDCDNYVAGRFKAGEIDENLLFTTLHDTRSRVYSALADDFDTSKAMHAIINLVRIGNKMLHQDNTPSHSNNVSAVAAVSNYLSNILSKLGISQSTKSTAENRQVEDIIDHFLNFRRAVRIRALEQNPKDTILLKECDNVRKCLSTCGITVKDHQNDASWSWK
;
A
#
# COMPACT_ATOMS: atom_id res chain seq x y z
N MET A 1 -30.30 62.76 33.50
CA MET A 1 -29.61 63.78 32.66
C MET A 1 -28.24 63.95 33.30
N GLU A 2 -27.15 63.90 32.52
CA GLU A 2 -25.71 63.66 32.88
C GLU A 2 -25.25 62.23 32.57
N ILE A 3 -24.74 61.95 31.36
CA ILE A 3 -23.35 62.06 30.86
C ILE A 3 -22.34 61.29 31.72
N MET A 4 -21.96 60.10 31.28
CA MET A 4 -20.63 59.54 31.50
C MET A 4 -20.09 58.92 30.20
N ASN A 5 -19.05 59.57 29.68
CA ASN A 5 -18.22 59.13 28.57
C ASN A 5 -17.48 57.84 28.92
N ALA A 6 -17.59 56.82 28.07
CA ALA A 6 -16.68 55.67 28.05
C ALA A 6 -15.93 55.65 26.71
N THR A 7 -14.71 56.16 26.75
CA THR A 7 -13.74 56.17 25.65
C THR A 7 -13.38 54.73 25.25
N ARG A 8 -13.76 54.29 24.04
CA ARG A 8 -13.30 53.02 23.47
C ARG A 8 -11.83 53.14 23.06
N VAL A 9 -10.94 52.59 23.87
CA VAL A 9 -9.53 52.35 23.50
C VAL A 9 -9.47 51.11 22.61
N THR A 10 -9.23 51.29 21.31
CA THR A 10 -8.94 50.17 20.39
C THR A 10 -7.45 49.88 20.38
N HIS A 11 -6.99 48.90 21.16
CA HIS A 11 -5.66 48.32 20.99
C HIS A 11 -5.66 47.30 19.85
N LYS A 12 -5.23 47.72 18.65
CA LYS A 12 -4.81 46.80 17.59
C LYS A 12 -3.38 46.34 17.87
N SER A 13 -3.26 45.17 18.50
CA SER A 13 -1.98 44.48 18.69
C SER A 13 -1.49 43.89 17.38
N ILE A 14 -0.86 44.70 16.53
CA ILE A 14 -0.10 44.19 15.38
C ILE A 14 1.18 43.57 15.93
N ARG A 15 1.21 42.24 16.08
CA ARG A 15 2.46 41.50 16.32
C ARG A 15 3.33 41.62 15.08
N LEU A 16 4.21 42.63 15.04
CA LEU A 16 5.35 42.64 14.15
C LEU A 16 6.25 41.46 14.54
N CYS A 17 6.19 40.39 13.76
CA CYS A 17 7.21 39.35 13.77
C CYS A 17 8.51 39.97 13.26
N LYS A 18 9.28 40.60 14.15
CA LYS A 18 10.67 40.94 13.89
C LYS A 18 11.44 39.63 13.83
N ARG A 19 11.56 39.09 12.62
CA ARG A 19 12.58 38.10 12.29
C ARG A 19 13.91 38.81 12.56
N PHE A 20 14.51 38.52 13.72
CA PHE A 20 15.90 38.86 14.01
C PHE A 20 16.77 38.04 13.04
N VAL A 21 16.91 38.54 11.83
CA VAL A 21 18.06 38.20 11.00
C VAL A 21 19.17 39.06 11.57
N ASN A 22 20.23 38.44 12.12
CA ASN A 22 21.45 39.13 12.51
C ASN A 22 21.92 40.01 11.33
N THR A 23 21.60 41.31 11.35
CA THR A 23 21.97 42.28 10.32
C THR A 23 23.39 42.83 10.49
N GLU A 24 24.19 42.23 11.37
CA GLU A 24 25.62 42.54 11.50
C GLU A 24 26.52 41.61 10.67
N ALA A 25 25.94 40.77 9.82
CA ALA A 25 26.69 40.06 8.80
C ALA A 25 26.87 40.93 7.54
N ARG A 26 28.01 41.65 7.50
CA ARG A 26 28.65 42.26 6.31
C ARG A 26 27.86 43.36 5.59
N ARG A 27 28.05 44.61 6.03
CA ARG A 27 28.17 45.74 5.08
C ARG A 27 29.44 45.54 4.25
N ARG A 28 29.39 44.70 3.22
CA ARG A 28 30.43 44.63 2.19
C ARG A 28 29.75 44.70 0.83
N ASN A 29 30.01 45.80 0.12
CA ASN A 29 29.63 46.14 -1.26
C ASN A 29 28.28 45.61 -1.75
N ARG A 30 27.27 46.48 -1.81
CA ARG A 30 26.08 46.19 -2.63
C ARG A 30 26.57 45.98 -4.07
N PRO A 31 26.19 44.89 -4.75
CA PRO A 31 26.58 44.69 -6.13
C PRO A 31 26.02 45.87 -6.94
N GLU A 32 26.89 46.55 -7.68
CA GLU A 32 26.49 47.61 -8.59
C GLU A 32 26.01 46.96 -9.89
N TRP A 33 24.91 47.44 -10.45
CA TRP A 33 24.43 46.88 -11.71
C TRP A 33 25.28 47.40 -12.87
N VAL A 34 25.95 46.47 -13.55
CA VAL A 34 26.65 46.75 -14.80
C VAL A 34 25.71 46.42 -15.95
N LYS A 35 25.39 47.42 -16.79
CA LYS A 35 24.58 47.23 -17.98
C LYS A 35 25.29 46.26 -18.94
N PRO A 36 24.65 45.15 -19.34
CA PRO A 36 25.25 44.21 -20.29
C PRO A 36 25.51 44.86 -21.65
N VAL A 37 26.57 44.44 -22.34
CA VAL A 37 26.85 44.83 -23.72
C VAL A 37 26.16 43.86 -24.68
N GLY A 38 25.43 44.40 -25.67
CA GLY A 38 24.73 43.59 -26.67
C GLY A 38 23.61 44.35 -27.38
N HIS A 39 22.66 43.60 -27.93
CA HIS A 39 21.53 44.14 -28.67
C HIS A 39 20.35 44.41 -27.74
N GLN A 40 19.96 45.67 -27.61
CA GLN A 40 18.77 46.08 -26.87
C GLN A 40 17.51 45.62 -27.62
N THR A 41 16.54 45.11 -26.87
CA THR A 41 15.22 44.72 -27.37
C THR A 41 14.15 45.72 -26.89
N GLU A 42 12.93 45.59 -27.40
CA GLU A 42 11.76 46.34 -26.91
C GLU A 42 11.20 45.77 -25.59
N VAL A 43 11.72 44.63 -25.12
CA VAL A 43 11.30 43.97 -23.88
C VAL A 43 12.07 44.56 -22.69
N SER A 44 11.39 44.77 -21.57
CA SER A 44 12.01 45.16 -20.30
C SER A 44 11.91 44.06 -19.26
N VAL A 45 12.96 43.89 -18.45
CA VAL A 45 13.03 42.93 -17.33
C VAL A 45 13.19 43.66 -16.01
N TYR A 46 12.60 43.13 -14.94
CA TYR A 46 12.77 43.70 -13.61
C TYR A 46 14.14 43.31 -13.03
N ASN A 47 14.91 44.30 -12.61
CA ASN A 47 16.23 44.09 -12.03
C ASN A 47 16.18 44.24 -10.49
N PRO A 48 16.43 43.17 -9.71
CA PRO A 48 16.37 43.21 -8.25
C PRO A 48 17.46 44.07 -7.60
N ILE A 49 18.58 44.31 -8.30
CA ILE A 49 19.70 45.13 -7.81
C ILE A 49 19.32 46.61 -7.87
N THR A 50 18.79 47.06 -9.01
CA THR A 50 18.39 48.46 -9.21
C THR A 50 16.95 48.75 -8.76
N LYS A 51 16.15 47.72 -8.49
CA LYS A 51 14.72 47.79 -8.14
C LYS A 51 13.85 48.54 -9.17
N CYS A 52 14.24 48.48 -10.44
CA CYS A 52 13.51 49.09 -11.55
C CYS A 52 13.49 48.17 -12.78
N LYS A 53 12.62 48.46 -13.74
CA LYS A 53 12.64 47.79 -15.04
C LYS A 53 13.81 48.33 -15.86
N VAL A 54 14.58 47.42 -16.47
CA VAL A 54 15.70 47.72 -17.37
C VAL A 54 15.48 47.02 -18.72
N PRO A 55 16.01 47.54 -19.84
CA PRO A 55 15.86 46.86 -21.13
C PRO A 55 16.54 45.49 -21.12
N LEU A 56 15.92 44.51 -21.76
CA LEU A 56 16.53 43.20 -22.02
C LEU A 56 17.56 43.36 -23.14
N ILE A 57 18.81 43.04 -22.81
CA ILE A 57 19.95 43.13 -23.73
C ILE A 57 20.42 41.71 -24.05
N LEU A 58 20.40 41.35 -25.33
CA LEU A 58 20.79 40.03 -25.82
C LEU A 58 22.25 40.04 -26.24
N LYS A 59 23.00 38.99 -25.88
CA LYS A 59 24.39 38.80 -26.33
C LYS A 59 24.47 38.54 -27.85
N THR A 60 23.44 37.93 -28.44
CA THR A 60 23.35 37.63 -29.87
C THR A 60 22.02 38.14 -30.40
N LYS A 61 22.03 38.84 -31.54
CA LYS A 61 20.82 39.42 -32.14
C LYS A 61 19.75 38.34 -32.31
N ASN A 62 18.53 38.62 -31.86
CA ASN A 62 17.36 37.75 -31.95
C ASN A 62 17.46 36.38 -31.22
N ILE A 63 18.44 36.18 -30.31
CA ILE A 63 18.57 34.92 -29.55
C ILE A 63 18.62 35.20 -28.04
N LEU A 64 17.61 34.71 -27.31
CA LEU A 64 17.59 34.69 -25.85
C LEU A 64 18.00 33.30 -25.34
N LYS A 65 19.05 33.26 -24.51
CA LYS A 65 19.42 32.07 -23.74
C LYS A 65 19.01 32.29 -22.29
N TRP A 66 18.33 31.32 -21.71
CA TRP A 66 17.86 31.37 -20.33
C TRP A 66 18.13 30.03 -19.65
N TYR A 67 18.43 30.08 -18.36
CA TYR A 67 18.64 28.91 -17.52
C TYR A 67 17.55 28.84 -16.46
N ILE A 68 16.94 27.67 -16.32
CA ILE A 68 16.05 27.33 -15.22
C ILE A 68 16.84 26.40 -14.32
N CYS A 69 17.12 26.81 -13.07
CA CYS A 69 17.38 25.81 -12.04
C CYS A 69 16.10 25.01 -11.84
N GLY A 70 16.20 23.67 -11.77
CA GLY A 70 15.09 22.72 -11.86
C GLY A 70 13.86 23.00 -10.97
N PRO A 71 12.80 22.19 -11.11
CA PRO A 71 11.48 22.50 -10.57
C PRO A 71 11.54 22.87 -9.09
N THR A 72 10.94 24.02 -8.76
CA THR A 72 10.58 24.38 -7.39
C THR A 72 9.46 23.44 -6.97
N VAL A 73 9.51 22.82 -5.79
CA VAL A 73 8.46 21.91 -5.30
C VAL A 73 7.13 22.68 -5.26
N TYR A 74 6.20 22.37 -6.17
CA TYR A 74 5.02 23.20 -6.43
C TYR A 74 3.89 23.03 -5.40
N ASP A 75 4.00 22.09 -4.47
CA ASP A 75 2.96 21.88 -3.45
C ASP A 75 3.51 21.27 -2.14
N SER A 76 2.81 21.54 -1.04
CA SER A 76 3.15 21.01 0.29
C SER A 76 2.33 19.75 0.59
N ALA A 77 2.92 18.57 0.36
CA ALA A 77 2.33 17.31 0.78
C ALA A 77 2.37 17.19 2.31
N HIS A 78 1.20 17.29 2.95
CA HIS A 78 1.04 17.07 4.37
C HIS A 78 0.33 15.74 4.61
N ILE A 79 0.95 14.89 5.43
CA ILE A 79 0.40 13.60 5.83
C ILE A 79 -0.56 13.83 7.01
N GLY A 80 -1.70 13.15 6.98
CA GLY A 80 -2.66 13.19 8.09
C GLY A 80 -2.04 12.68 9.39
N HIS A 81 -2.55 13.17 10.53
CA HIS A 81 -2.06 12.75 11.84
C HIS A 81 -2.59 11.38 12.21
N ALA A 82 -1.74 10.59 12.88
CA ALA A 82 -2.19 9.38 13.55
C ALA A 82 -2.69 9.73 14.97
N THR A 83 -3.89 9.30 15.31
CA THR A 83 -4.56 9.53 16.60
C THR A 83 -4.95 8.20 17.25
N LEU A 84 -5.21 8.20 18.55
CA LEU A 84 -5.83 7.07 19.25
C LEU A 84 -7.35 7.22 19.25
N LYS A 85 -8.04 6.20 19.77
CA LYS A 85 -9.49 6.19 19.95
C LYS A 85 -10.03 7.51 20.51
N GLY A 86 -11.01 8.11 19.84
CA GLY A 86 -11.60 9.40 20.20
C GLY A 86 -10.79 10.61 19.76
N ASP A 87 -10.05 10.49 18.65
CA ASP A 87 -9.21 11.55 18.06
C ASP A 87 -8.12 12.10 19.01
N VAL A 88 -7.64 11.25 19.91
CA VAL A 88 -6.60 11.63 20.88
C VAL A 88 -5.25 11.64 20.18
N LYS A 89 -4.68 12.83 19.98
CA LYS A 89 -3.36 13.01 19.35
C LYS A 89 -2.29 12.13 19.98
N MET A 90 -1.57 11.36 19.16
CA MET A 90 -0.35 10.67 19.59
C MET A 90 0.84 11.62 19.62
N SER A 91 1.56 11.70 20.75
CA SER A 91 2.83 12.44 20.82
C SER A 91 3.73 11.99 21.98
N LYS A 92 5.05 12.08 21.79
CA LYS A 92 6.03 11.71 22.83
C LYS A 92 5.83 12.49 24.13
N SER A 93 5.47 13.76 24.03
CA SER A 93 5.19 14.63 25.18
C SER A 93 3.97 14.18 26.00
N LEU A 94 2.97 13.58 25.34
CA LEU A 94 1.78 13.03 26.00
C LEU A 94 1.99 11.59 26.48
N LYS A 95 3.15 10.98 26.22
CA LYS A 95 3.51 9.60 26.58
C LYS A 95 2.46 8.56 26.15
N ASN A 96 1.74 8.84 25.07
CA ASN A 96 0.68 7.99 24.51
C ASN A 96 1.03 7.46 23.11
N THR A 97 2.32 7.30 22.84
CA THR A 97 2.83 6.75 21.58
C THR A 97 3.12 5.27 21.74
N ILE A 98 2.80 4.47 20.72
CA ILE A 98 3.21 3.06 20.61
C ILE A 98 4.53 3.02 19.85
N SER A 99 5.56 2.35 20.38
CA SER A 99 6.82 2.18 19.66
C SER A 99 6.66 1.13 18.56
N ILE A 100 7.52 1.16 17.54
CA ILE A 100 7.50 0.13 16.49
C ILE A 100 7.87 -1.23 17.07
N GLN A 101 8.73 -1.29 18.09
CA GLN A 101 9.04 -2.54 18.79
C GLN A 101 7.78 -3.13 19.43
N ASP A 102 7.06 -2.36 20.26
CA ASP A 102 5.85 -2.83 20.96
C ASP A 102 4.74 -3.19 19.96
N TYR A 103 4.64 -2.45 18.85
CA TYR A 103 3.71 -2.77 17.76
C TYR A 103 3.99 -4.15 17.16
N LEU A 104 5.26 -4.45 16.91
CA LEU A 104 5.70 -5.69 16.27
C LEU A 104 5.55 -6.94 17.16
N GLU A 105 5.28 -6.77 18.46
CA GLU A 105 4.94 -7.89 19.34
C GLU A 105 3.56 -8.49 19.02
N ASN A 106 2.62 -7.66 18.55
CA ASN A 106 1.23 -8.05 18.31
C ASN A 106 0.86 -8.08 16.82
N TYR A 107 1.57 -7.32 15.99
CA TYR A 107 1.22 -7.09 14.59
C TYR A 107 2.42 -7.17 13.67
N SER A 108 2.20 -7.50 12.39
CA SER A 108 3.27 -7.52 11.39
C SER A 108 3.48 -6.16 10.74
N ALA A 109 4.66 -5.94 10.17
CA ALA A 109 4.92 -4.75 9.36
C ALA A 109 3.95 -4.61 8.16
N ASN A 110 3.46 -5.73 7.61
CA ASN A 110 2.45 -5.70 6.55
C ASN A 110 1.09 -5.22 7.07
N HIS A 111 0.71 -5.52 8.31
CA HIS A 111 -0.53 -5.00 8.89
C HIS A 111 -0.50 -3.47 8.96
N LEU A 112 0.63 -2.89 9.36
CA LEU A 112 0.80 -1.43 9.40
C LEU A 112 0.77 -0.82 8.00
N ARG A 113 1.45 -1.43 7.03
CA ARG A 113 1.42 -0.96 5.63
C ARG A 113 0.02 -1.05 5.05
N MET A 114 -0.70 -2.14 5.29
CA MET A 114 -2.08 -2.32 4.84
C MET A 114 -3.00 -1.27 5.45
N LEU A 115 -2.87 -1.00 6.76
CA LEU A 115 -3.58 0.08 7.43
C LEU A 115 -3.40 1.41 6.68
N CYS A 116 -2.15 1.78 6.38
CA CYS A 116 -1.85 3.02 5.65
C CYS A 116 -2.42 3.01 4.23
N LEU A 117 -2.35 1.88 3.51
CA LEU A 117 -2.85 1.77 2.14
C LEU A 117 -4.38 1.89 2.05
N LEU A 118 -5.10 1.50 3.11
CA LEU A 118 -6.56 1.57 3.15
C LEU A 118 -7.10 2.98 3.42
N SER A 119 -6.26 3.93 3.82
CA SER A 119 -6.63 5.33 4.03
C SER A 119 -5.89 6.25 3.06
N HIS A 120 -6.53 7.33 2.64
CA HIS A 120 -5.83 8.36 1.85
C HIS A 120 -4.75 9.02 2.72
N TYR A 121 -3.56 9.27 2.18
CA TYR A 121 -2.41 9.75 2.97
C TYR A 121 -2.65 11.09 3.69
N ARG A 122 -3.57 11.90 3.17
CA ARG A 122 -3.98 13.21 3.75
C ARG A 122 -4.96 13.07 4.91
N ASN A 123 -5.60 11.92 5.04
CA ASN A 123 -6.58 11.69 6.10
C ASN A 123 -5.87 11.32 7.39
N GLY A 124 -6.41 11.78 8.53
CA GLY A 124 -6.00 11.27 9.82
C GLY A 124 -6.29 9.76 9.93
N ILE A 125 -5.42 9.03 10.62
CA ILE A 125 -5.59 7.61 10.88
C ILE A 125 -5.80 7.41 12.36
N GLU A 126 -7.00 6.94 12.72
CA GLU A 126 -7.30 6.53 14.09
C GLU A 126 -6.76 5.12 14.31
N PHE A 127 -5.73 5.00 15.15
CA PHE A 127 -5.15 3.73 15.56
C PHE A 127 -6.01 3.11 16.66
N THR A 128 -6.93 2.23 16.25
CA THR A 128 -7.75 1.42 17.15
C THR A 128 -7.65 -0.06 16.79
N ASP A 129 -8.06 -0.92 17.73
CA ASP A 129 -8.08 -2.36 17.51
C ASP A 129 -8.98 -2.72 16.31
N GLU A 130 -10.12 -2.05 16.15
CA GLU A 130 -11.06 -2.31 15.05
C GLU A 130 -10.46 -2.01 13.67
N VAL A 131 -9.74 -0.89 13.55
CA VAL A 131 -9.07 -0.51 12.30
C VAL A 131 -7.90 -1.47 12.01
N MET A 132 -7.17 -1.90 13.04
CA MET A 132 -6.11 -2.89 12.89
C MET A 132 -6.66 -4.27 12.47
N GLN A 133 -7.75 -4.73 13.09
CA GLN A 133 -8.41 -5.98 12.69
C GLN A 133 -8.88 -5.95 11.24
N THR A 134 -9.33 -4.78 10.76
CA THR A 134 -9.67 -4.59 9.35
C THR A 134 -8.45 -4.77 8.45
N ALA A 135 -7.33 -4.12 8.77
CA ALA A 135 -6.08 -4.25 8.02
C ALA A 135 -5.56 -5.71 8.02
N MET A 136 -5.63 -6.40 9.16
CA MET A 136 -5.29 -7.82 9.28
C MET A 136 -6.19 -8.70 8.41
N SER A 137 -7.51 -8.47 8.45
CA SER A 137 -8.48 -9.22 7.65
C SER A 137 -8.24 -9.05 6.15
N VAL A 138 -7.97 -7.82 5.70
CA VAL A 138 -7.64 -7.52 4.30
C VAL A 138 -6.33 -8.20 3.89
N THR A 139 -5.27 -8.06 4.70
CA THR A 139 -3.97 -8.70 4.44
C THR A 139 -4.14 -10.21 4.29
N LYS A 140 -4.81 -10.85 5.26
CA LYS A 140 -5.09 -12.29 5.24
C LYS A 140 -5.93 -12.73 4.04
N LYS A 141 -6.90 -11.93 3.61
CA LYS A 141 -7.72 -12.24 2.41
C LYS A 141 -6.88 -12.22 1.14
N LEU A 142 -6.01 -11.23 0.99
CA LEU A 142 -5.11 -11.12 -0.15
C LEU A 142 -4.12 -12.30 -0.18
N ASP A 143 -3.48 -12.60 0.96
CA ASP A 143 -2.53 -13.71 1.06
C ASP A 143 -3.20 -15.06 0.78
N ASN A 144 -4.38 -15.30 1.37
CA ASN A 144 -5.13 -16.52 1.11
C ASN A 144 -5.48 -16.69 -0.37
N PHE A 145 -5.96 -15.63 -1.01
CA PHE A 145 -6.35 -15.71 -2.41
C PHE A 145 -5.15 -15.96 -3.33
N ILE A 146 -4.01 -15.30 -3.09
CA ILE A 146 -2.79 -15.51 -3.87
C ILE A 146 -2.28 -16.94 -3.67
N ASN A 147 -2.29 -17.44 -2.43
CA ASN A 147 -1.94 -18.84 -2.14
C ASN A 147 -2.90 -19.83 -2.81
N ASP A 148 -4.20 -19.56 -2.84
CA ASP A 148 -5.18 -20.41 -3.51
C ASP A 148 -4.97 -20.38 -5.04
N CYS A 149 -4.62 -19.24 -5.62
CA CYS A 149 -4.23 -19.12 -7.04
C CYS A 149 -2.96 -19.93 -7.33
N ASP A 150 -1.93 -19.81 -6.51
CA ASP A 150 -0.66 -20.53 -6.71
C ASP A 150 -0.86 -22.04 -6.56
N ASN A 151 -1.69 -22.48 -5.62
CA ASN A 151 -2.08 -23.88 -5.49
C ASN A 151 -2.91 -24.38 -6.68
N TYR A 152 -3.80 -23.55 -7.24
CA TYR A 152 -4.54 -23.89 -8.46
C TYR A 152 -3.60 -24.07 -9.66
N VAL A 153 -2.67 -23.13 -9.83
CA VAL A 153 -1.65 -23.17 -10.90
C VAL A 153 -0.73 -24.38 -10.75
N ALA A 154 -0.39 -24.77 -9.52
CA ALA A 154 0.39 -25.96 -9.22
C ALA A 154 -0.40 -27.28 -9.32
N GLY A 155 -1.71 -27.23 -9.60
CA GLY A 155 -2.57 -28.43 -9.64
C GLY A 155 -2.89 -29.04 -8.28
N ARG A 156 -2.61 -28.33 -7.18
CA ARG A 156 -2.90 -28.73 -5.78
C ARG A 156 -4.32 -28.34 -5.33
N PHE A 157 -4.97 -27.46 -6.07
CA PHE A 157 -6.32 -26.97 -5.79
C PHE A 157 -7.19 -27.12 -7.04
N LYS A 158 -8.37 -27.73 -6.88
CA LYS A 158 -9.35 -27.85 -7.97
C LYS A 158 -10.45 -26.82 -7.74
N ALA A 159 -10.69 -26.02 -8.77
CA ALA A 159 -11.82 -25.11 -8.83
C ALA A 159 -12.91 -25.68 -9.76
N GLY A 160 -14.12 -25.15 -9.67
CA GLY A 160 -15.16 -25.35 -10.66
C GLY A 160 -14.86 -24.64 -12.00
N GLU A 161 -15.91 -24.26 -12.72
CA GLU A 161 -15.78 -23.53 -13.97
C GLU A 161 -15.21 -22.11 -13.75
N ILE A 162 -14.07 -21.82 -14.37
CA ILE A 162 -13.45 -20.49 -14.36
C ILE A 162 -13.78 -19.77 -15.66
N ASP A 163 -14.55 -18.69 -15.57
CA ASP A 163 -14.80 -17.77 -16.68
C ASP A 163 -13.56 -16.90 -16.95
N GLU A 164 -12.72 -17.35 -17.87
CA GLU A 164 -11.47 -16.69 -18.27
C GLU A 164 -11.71 -15.29 -18.84
N ASN A 165 -12.76 -15.10 -19.64
CA ASN A 165 -13.07 -13.81 -20.25
C ASN A 165 -13.45 -12.78 -19.20
N LEU A 166 -14.29 -13.15 -18.23
CA LEU A 166 -14.67 -12.28 -17.12
C LEU A 166 -13.45 -11.98 -16.23
N LEU A 167 -12.59 -12.97 -15.97
CA LEU A 167 -11.39 -12.78 -15.15
C LEU A 167 -10.41 -11.80 -15.80
N PHE A 168 -10.14 -11.95 -17.10
CA PHE A 168 -9.27 -11.02 -17.84
C PHE A 168 -9.86 -9.63 -17.97
N THR A 169 -11.16 -9.52 -18.24
CA THR A 169 -11.86 -8.22 -18.30
C THR A 169 -11.77 -7.52 -16.95
N THR A 170 -12.05 -8.24 -15.85
CA THR A 170 -11.93 -7.70 -14.49
C THR A 170 -10.49 -7.29 -14.17
N LEU A 171 -9.50 -8.09 -14.58
CA LEU A 171 -8.08 -7.77 -14.40
C LEU A 171 -7.70 -6.49 -15.15
N HIS A 172 -8.14 -6.35 -16.40
CA HIS A 172 -7.89 -5.16 -17.21
C HIS A 172 -8.51 -3.91 -16.57
N ASP A 173 -9.78 -3.98 -16.17
CA ASP A 173 -10.49 -2.90 -15.49
C ASP A 173 -9.81 -2.52 -14.17
N THR A 174 -9.40 -3.50 -13.38
CA THR A 174 -8.68 -3.26 -12.12
C THR A 174 -7.35 -2.54 -12.38
N ARG A 175 -6.59 -2.92 -13.42
CA ARG A 175 -5.34 -2.20 -13.78
C ARG A 175 -5.61 -0.74 -14.12
N SER A 176 -6.64 -0.47 -14.93
CA SER A 176 -7.03 0.90 -15.28
C SER A 176 -7.44 1.69 -14.03
N ARG A 177 -8.27 1.10 -13.16
CA ARG A 177 -8.74 1.77 -11.93
C ARG A 177 -7.61 2.04 -10.95
N VAL A 178 -6.68 1.10 -10.77
CA VAL A 178 -5.48 1.30 -9.93
C VAL A 178 -4.63 2.44 -10.49
N TYR A 179 -4.37 2.45 -11.80
CA TYR A 179 -3.59 3.53 -12.41
C TYR A 179 -4.27 4.90 -12.24
N SER A 180 -5.56 5.00 -12.55
CA SER A 180 -6.33 6.24 -12.38
C SER A 180 -6.40 6.72 -10.93
N ALA A 181 -6.54 5.80 -9.97
CA ALA A 181 -6.56 6.15 -8.55
C ALA A 181 -5.19 6.67 -8.07
N LEU A 182 -4.10 6.01 -8.48
CA LEU A 182 -2.75 6.46 -8.09
C LEU A 182 -2.34 7.78 -8.78
N ALA A 183 -2.85 8.05 -9.98
CA ALA A 183 -2.66 9.32 -10.66
C ALA A 183 -3.49 10.47 -10.04
N ASP A 184 -4.52 10.14 -9.27
CA ASP A 184 -5.42 11.06 -8.56
C ASP A 184 -4.93 11.20 -7.11
N ASP A 185 -3.97 12.10 -6.89
CA ASP A 185 -3.38 12.43 -5.57
C ASP A 185 -2.88 11.20 -4.77
N PHE A 186 -2.33 10.18 -5.46
CA PHE A 186 -1.88 8.94 -4.84
C PHE A 186 -2.95 8.24 -3.99
N ASP A 187 -4.21 8.21 -4.45
CA ASP A 187 -5.31 7.57 -3.72
C ASP A 187 -5.15 6.03 -3.64
N THR A 188 -4.34 5.59 -2.67
CA THR A 188 -4.08 4.19 -2.38
C THR A 188 -5.33 3.47 -1.88
N SER A 189 -6.23 4.16 -1.19
CA SER A 189 -7.46 3.58 -0.66
C SER A 189 -8.35 3.09 -1.81
N LYS A 190 -8.56 3.95 -2.80
CA LYS A 190 -9.32 3.62 -4.02
C LYS A 190 -8.62 2.57 -4.88
N ALA A 191 -7.29 2.61 -4.97
CA ALA A 191 -6.52 1.56 -5.64
C ALA A 191 -6.70 0.19 -4.94
N MET A 192 -6.61 0.15 -3.62
CA MET A 192 -6.83 -1.06 -2.82
C MET A 192 -8.26 -1.60 -2.95
N HIS A 193 -9.26 -0.72 -3.01
CA HIS A 193 -10.65 -1.14 -3.27
C HIS A 193 -10.81 -1.86 -4.62
N ALA A 194 -10.14 -1.38 -5.68
CA ALA A 194 -10.15 -2.05 -6.98
C ALA A 194 -9.46 -3.43 -6.93
N ILE A 195 -8.36 -3.55 -6.18
CA ILE A 195 -7.63 -4.81 -5.95
C ILE A 195 -8.51 -5.80 -5.17
N ILE A 196 -9.13 -5.37 -4.07
CA ILE A 196 -9.99 -6.21 -3.23
C ILE A 196 -11.20 -6.70 -4.04
N ASN A 197 -11.76 -5.88 -4.94
CA ASN A 197 -12.84 -6.31 -5.81
C ASN A 197 -12.41 -7.42 -6.80
N LEU A 198 -11.21 -7.33 -7.39
CA LEU A 198 -10.64 -8.39 -8.22
C LEU A 198 -10.50 -9.69 -7.42
N VAL A 199 -9.93 -9.61 -6.21
CA VAL A 199 -9.80 -10.75 -5.30
C VAL A 199 -11.16 -11.36 -4.96
N ARG A 200 -12.18 -10.54 -4.69
CA ARG A 200 -13.53 -11.02 -4.40
C ARG A 200 -14.13 -11.81 -5.57
N ILE A 201 -13.98 -11.31 -6.80
CA ILE A 201 -14.51 -11.96 -8.00
C ILE A 201 -13.75 -13.27 -8.27
N GLY A 202 -12.41 -13.22 -8.25
CA GLY A 202 -11.59 -14.42 -8.46
C GLY A 202 -11.80 -15.47 -7.38
N ASN A 203 -11.90 -15.08 -6.11
CA ASN A 203 -12.12 -16.01 -5.01
C ASN A 203 -13.50 -16.68 -5.12
N LYS A 204 -14.53 -15.96 -5.59
CA LYS A 204 -15.84 -16.56 -5.87
C LYS A 204 -15.72 -17.64 -6.94
N MET A 205 -14.95 -17.41 -8.00
CA MET A 205 -14.76 -18.38 -9.09
C MET A 205 -13.94 -19.60 -8.63
N LEU A 206 -12.86 -19.39 -7.86
CA LEU A 206 -12.03 -20.49 -7.37
C LEU A 206 -12.80 -21.44 -6.44
N HIS A 207 -13.74 -20.92 -5.66
CA HIS A 207 -14.49 -21.69 -4.65
C HIS A 207 -15.95 -21.99 -5.08
N GLN A 208 -16.29 -21.88 -6.37
CA GLN A 208 -17.59 -22.29 -6.89
C GLN A 208 -17.73 -23.82 -6.87
N ASP A 209 -18.93 -24.32 -6.56
CA ASP A 209 -19.21 -25.75 -6.44
C ASP A 209 -18.87 -26.52 -7.73
N ASN A 210 -18.25 -27.69 -7.53
CA ASN A 210 -17.66 -28.56 -8.55
C ASN A 210 -18.65 -29.01 -9.63
N THR A 211 -18.89 -28.19 -10.64
CA THR A 211 -19.21 -28.72 -11.97
C THR A 211 -17.89 -29.25 -12.57
N PRO A 212 -17.86 -30.50 -13.07
CA PRO A 212 -16.65 -31.08 -13.64
C PRO A 212 -16.27 -30.37 -14.93
N SER A 213 -15.54 -29.26 -14.82
CA SER A 213 -14.96 -28.57 -15.96
C SER A 213 -13.70 -29.30 -16.41
N HIS A 214 -13.59 -29.54 -17.72
CA HIS A 214 -12.43 -30.18 -18.36
C HIS A 214 -11.34 -29.17 -18.74
N SER A 215 -11.58 -27.87 -18.54
CA SER A 215 -10.62 -26.81 -18.88
C SER A 215 -9.95 -26.25 -17.62
N ASN A 216 -8.70 -26.64 -17.39
CA ASN A 216 -7.85 -25.98 -16.40
C ASN A 216 -7.41 -24.63 -16.97
N ASN A 217 -8.17 -23.56 -16.71
CA ASN A 217 -7.87 -22.20 -17.17
C ASN A 217 -6.77 -21.56 -16.29
N VAL A 218 -5.60 -22.20 -16.31
CA VAL A 218 -4.42 -21.84 -15.50
C VAL A 218 -3.87 -20.47 -15.88
N SER A 219 -3.92 -20.11 -17.16
CA SER A 219 -3.46 -18.83 -17.72
C SER A 219 -4.06 -17.63 -17.01
N ALA A 220 -5.38 -17.59 -16.90
CA ALA A 220 -6.12 -16.47 -16.32
C ALA A 220 -5.80 -16.27 -14.85
N VAL A 221 -5.84 -17.38 -14.08
CA VAL A 221 -5.54 -17.38 -12.64
C VAL A 221 -4.08 -16.99 -12.38
N ALA A 222 -3.14 -17.52 -13.17
CA ALA A 222 -1.73 -17.16 -13.07
C ALA A 222 -1.48 -15.68 -13.37
N ALA A 223 -2.17 -15.11 -14.38
CA ALA A 223 -2.07 -13.69 -14.71
C ALA A 223 -2.57 -12.79 -13.56
N VAL A 224 -3.67 -13.17 -12.92
CA VAL A 224 -4.20 -12.48 -11.72
C VAL A 224 -3.23 -12.59 -10.55
N SER A 225 -2.74 -13.79 -10.22
CA SER A 225 -1.78 -13.99 -9.12
C SER A 225 -0.53 -13.14 -9.32
N ASN A 226 0.07 -13.18 -10.52
CA ASN A 226 1.26 -12.40 -10.85
C ASN A 226 1.01 -10.89 -10.73
N TYR A 227 -0.11 -10.40 -11.29
CA TYR A 227 -0.46 -8.99 -11.15
C TYR A 227 -0.59 -8.57 -9.68
N LEU A 228 -1.29 -9.36 -8.87
CA LEU A 228 -1.47 -9.09 -7.43
C LEU A 228 -0.13 -9.09 -6.69
N SER A 229 0.72 -10.09 -6.90
CA SER A 229 2.06 -10.12 -6.30
C SER A 229 2.89 -8.90 -6.69
N ASN A 230 2.87 -8.51 -7.96
CA ASN A 230 3.64 -7.38 -8.44
C ASN A 230 3.12 -6.04 -7.88
N ILE A 231 1.81 -5.80 -7.90
CA ILE A 231 1.26 -4.53 -7.41
C ILE A 231 1.39 -4.41 -5.90
N LEU A 232 1.17 -5.49 -5.13
CA LEU A 232 1.36 -5.50 -3.68
C LEU A 232 2.82 -5.26 -3.31
N SER A 233 3.77 -5.88 -4.03
CA SER A 233 5.19 -5.62 -3.85
C SER A 233 5.56 -4.15 -4.12
N LYS A 234 5.01 -3.55 -5.19
CA LYS A 234 5.19 -2.11 -5.49
C LYS A 234 4.60 -1.19 -4.42
N LEU A 235 3.52 -1.62 -3.77
CA LEU A 235 2.92 -0.92 -2.63
C LEU A 235 3.63 -1.25 -1.28
N GLY A 236 4.73 -2.00 -1.31
CA GLY A 236 5.56 -2.31 -0.15
C GLY A 236 5.05 -3.47 0.72
N ILE A 237 4.03 -4.20 0.29
CA ILE A 237 3.58 -5.41 0.96
C ILE A 237 4.51 -6.56 0.57
N SER A 238 5.18 -7.11 1.57
CA SER A 238 6.11 -8.23 1.38
C SER A 238 5.34 -9.55 1.43
N GLN A 239 5.40 -10.35 0.37
CA GLN A 239 4.89 -11.71 0.43
C GLN A 239 5.89 -12.59 1.19
N SER A 240 5.40 -13.53 1.99
CA SER A 240 6.23 -14.60 2.55
C SER A 240 6.97 -15.28 1.39
N THR A 241 8.28 -15.40 1.57
CA THR A 241 9.29 -15.55 0.51
C THR A 241 8.97 -16.66 -0.50
N LYS A 242 8.99 -16.29 -1.78
CA LYS A 242 8.95 -17.21 -2.93
C LYS A 242 10.18 -18.13 -2.93
N SER A 243 9.89 -19.42 -3.12
CA SER A 243 10.75 -20.57 -3.37
C SER A 243 12.22 -20.29 -3.73
N THR A 244 13.13 -20.58 -2.80
CA THR A 244 14.54 -20.90 -3.09
C THR A 244 14.66 -22.38 -3.49
N ALA A 245 15.78 -22.81 -4.09
CA ALA A 245 15.96 -24.23 -4.47
C ALA A 245 15.80 -25.21 -3.29
N GLU A 246 16.20 -24.79 -2.08
CA GLU A 246 15.96 -25.54 -0.83
C GLU A 246 14.47 -25.59 -0.46
N ASN A 247 13.73 -24.51 -0.69
CA ASN A 247 12.28 -24.51 -0.48
C ASN A 247 11.57 -25.50 -1.41
N ARG A 248 12.04 -25.69 -2.65
CA ARG A 248 11.41 -26.66 -3.58
C ARG A 248 11.46 -28.10 -3.08
N GLN A 249 12.58 -28.54 -2.52
CA GLN A 249 12.67 -29.90 -1.94
C GLN A 249 11.75 -30.05 -0.73
N VAL A 250 11.66 -29.01 0.10
CA VAL A 250 10.74 -29.00 1.26
C VAL A 250 9.28 -29.02 0.79
N GLU A 251 8.94 -28.24 -0.24
CA GLU A 251 7.62 -28.25 -0.89
C GLU A 251 7.25 -29.64 -1.40
N ASP A 252 8.17 -30.31 -2.11
CA ASP A 252 7.94 -31.67 -2.63
C ASP A 252 7.72 -32.66 -1.48
N ILE A 253 8.52 -32.58 -0.40
CA ILE A 253 8.34 -33.44 0.79
C ILE A 253 6.97 -33.22 1.43
N ILE A 254 6.55 -31.96 1.59
CA ILE A 254 5.23 -31.60 2.14
C ILE A 254 4.13 -32.17 1.24
N ASP A 255 4.25 -32.05 -0.08
CA ASP A 255 3.28 -32.58 -1.04
C ASP A 255 3.15 -34.10 -0.95
N HIS A 256 4.26 -34.85 -0.94
CA HIS A 256 4.23 -36.31 -0.79
C HIS A 256 3.61 -36.73 0.54
N PHE A 257 3.95 -36.03 1.62
CA PHE A 257 3.43 -36.32 2.95
C PHE A 257 1.93 -36.03 3.08
N LEU A 258 1.46 -34.91 2.50
CA LEU A 258 0.04 -34.57 2.48
C LEU A 258 -0.76 -35.51 1.57
N ASN A 259 -0.17 -35.97 0.46
CA ASN A 259 -0.77 -37.01 -0.40
C ASN A 259 -0.94 -38.33 0.35
N PHE A 260 0.07 -38.74 1.12
CA PHE A 260 -0.03 -39.89 2.02
C PHE A 260 -1.12 -39.70 3.08
N ARG A 261 -1.12 -38.56 3.79
CA ARG A 261 -2.16 -38.23 4.78
C ARG A 261 -3.56 -38.29 4.19
N ARG A 262 -3.75 -37.74 2.98
CA ARG A 262 -5.01 -37.76 2.24
C ARG A 262 -5.46 -39.19 1.98
N ALA A 263 -4.58 -40.04 1.46
CA ALA A 263 -4.89 -41.44 1.18
C ALA A 263 -5.27 -42.22 2.45
N VAL A 264 -4.67 -41.90 3.59
CA VAL A 264 -5.05 -42.48 4.90
C VAL A 264 -6.42 -41.94 5.35
N ARG A 265 -6.63 -40.62 5.27
CA ARG A 265 -7.89 -39.97 5.68
C ARG A 265 -9.09 -40.46 4.87
N ILE A 266 -8.96 -40.62 3.55
CA ILE A 266 -10.03 -41.12 2.67
C ILE A 266 -10.43 -42.54 3.11
N ARG A 267 -9.45 -43.45 3.25
CA ARG A 267 -9.72 -44.83 3.70
C ARG A 267 -10.37 -44.86 5.10
N ALA A 268 -9.96 -44.00 6.01
CA ALA A 268 -10.57 -43.90 7.35
C ALA A 268 -12.03 -43.40 7.30
N LEU A 269 -12.38 -42.56 6.34
CA LEU A 269 -13.76 -42.07 6.13
C LEU A 269 -14.66 -43.08 5.43
N GLU A 270 -14.10 -43.93 4.56
CA GLU A 270 -14.82 -44.99 3.83
C GLU A 270 -15.18 -46.20 4.72
N GLN A 271 -14.46 -46.41 5.82
CA GLN A 271 -14.79 -47.47 6.78
C GLN A 271 -16.15 -47.21 7.46
N ASN A 272 -16.89 -48.29 7.74
CA ASN A 272 -18.14 -48.23 8.49
C ASN A 272 -18.12 -49.23 9.65
N PRO A 273 -17.98 -48.78 10.92
CA PRO A 273 -17.89 -47.37 11.34
C PRO A 273 -16.57 -46.71 10.94
N LYS A 274 -16.58 -45.37 10.85
CA LYS A 274 -15.39 -44.57 10.50
C LYS A 274 -14.26 -44.82 11.50
N ASP A 275 -13.03 -44.92 11.01
CA ASP A 275 -11.85 -45.10 11.88
C ASP A 275 -11.49 -43.78 12.57
N THR A 276 -12.00 -43.61 13.78
CA THR A 276 -11.79 -42.39 14.58
C THR A 276 -10.35 -42.23 15.04
N ILE A 277 -9.58 -43.32 15.15
CA ILE A 277 -8.18 -43.30 15.57
C ILE A 277 -7.34 -42.71 14.45
N LEU A 278 -7.47 -43.24 13.23
CA LEU A 278 -6.74 -42.71 12.07
C LEU A 278 -7.11 -41.27 11.75
N LEU A 279 -8.38 -40.88 11.91
CA LEU A 279 -8.81 -39.48 11.74
C LEU A 279 -8.15 -38.55 12.77
N LYS A 280 -8.05 -38.99 14.03
CA LYS A 280 -7.36 -38.23 15.08
C LYS A 280 -5.86 -38.08 14.77
N GLU A 281 -5.21 -39.12 14.26
CA GLU A 281 -3.81 -39.02 13.85
C GLU A 281 -3.61 -38.11 12.63
N CYS A 282 -4.52 -38.12 11.66
CA CYS A 282 -4.51 -37.15 10.56
C CYS A 282 -4.63 -35.70 11.06
N ASP A 283 -5.47 -35.47 12.08
CA ASP A 283 -5.61 -34.15 12.73
C ASP A 283 -4.37 -33.76 13.54
N ASN A 284 -3.71 -34.72 14.21
CA ASN A 284 -2.43 -34.49 14.90
C ASN A 284 -1.36 -34.04 13.90
N VAL A 285 -1.24 -34.72 12.76
CA VAL A 285 -0.31 -34.34 11.69
C VAL A 285 -0.55 -32.90 11.23
N ARG A 286 -1.82 -32.49 11.01
CA ARG A 286 -2.16 -31.12 10.64
C ARG A 286 -1.73 -30.09 11.72
N LYS A 287 -1.87 -30.43 13.01
CA LYS A 287 -1.42 -29.58 14.12
C LYS A 287 0.12 -29.47 14.17
N CYS A 288 0.84 -30.58 13.97
CA CYS A 288 2.30 -30.58 13.91
C CYS A 288 2.82 -29.70 12.76
N LEU A 289 2.22 -29.80 11.56
CA LEU A 289 2.56 -28.93 10.45
C LEU A 289 2.33 -27.44 10.76
N SER A 290 1.25 -27.12 11.49
CA SER A 290 0.99 -25.74 11.94
C SER A 290 2.07 -25.20 12.88
N THR A 291 2.64 -26.05 13.75
CA THR A 291 3.79 -25.66 14.59
C THR A 291 5.07 -25.42 13.79
N CYS A 292 5.20 -26.05 12.62
CA CYS A 292 6.28 -25.81 11.66
C CYS A 292 6.02 -24.62 10.72
N GLY A 293 4.95 -23.85 10.94
CA GLY A 293 4.58 -22.72 10.08
C GLY A 293 3.91 -23.11 8.77
N ILE A 294 3.32 -24.31 8.68
CA ILE A 294 2.58 -24.79 7.51
C ILE A 294 1.10 -24.89 7.86
N THR A 295 0.27 -24.12 7.17
CA THR A 295 -1.20 -24.19 7.30
C THR A 295 -1.75 -25.12 6.22
N VAL A 296 -2.50 -26.15 6.62
CA VAL A 296 -3.17 -27.07 5.68
C VAL A 296 -4.67 -26.82 5.67
N LYS A 297 -5.24 -26.68 4.46
CA LYS A 297 -6.67 -26.53 4.20
C LYS A 297 -7.19 -27.80 3.53
N ASP A 298 -8.09 -28.51 4.20
CA ASP A 298 -8.78 -29.67 3.64
C ASP A 298 -10.00 -29.20 2.84
N HIS A 299 -10.09 -29.66 1.59
CA HIS A 299 -11.26 -29.52 0.71
C HIS A 299 -11.98 -30.88 0.61
N GLN A 300 -13.16 -30.94 -0.02
CA GLN A 300 -13.98 -32.17 -0.07
C GLN A 300 -13.19 -33.41 -0.53
N ASN A 301 -12.39 -33.29 -1.60
CA ASN A 301 -11.59 -34.39 -2.16
C ASN A 301 -10.09 -34.08 -2.31
N ASP A 302 -9.64 -32.90 -1.91
CA ASP A 302 -8.26 -32.43 -2.08
C ASP A 302 -7.76 -31.68 -0.85
N ALA A 303 -6.46 -31.40 -0.76
CA ALA A 303 -5.88 -30.59 0.29
C ALA A 303 -4.89 -29.60 -0.31
N SER A 304 -4.98 -28.33 0.10
CA SER A 304 -4.00 -27.30 -0.22
C SER A 304 -3.25 -26.86 1.02
N TRP A 305 -2.10 -26.24 0.85
CA TRP A 305 -1.30 -25.76 1.97
C TRP A 305 -0.66 -24.40 1.67
N SER A 306 -0.28 -23.67 2.71
CA SER A 306 0.45 -22.41 2.62
C SER A 306 1.39 -22.22 3.80
N TRP A 307 2.44 -21.44 3.61
CA TRP A 307 3.24 -20.93 4.73
C TRP A 307 2.42 -19.99 5.61
N LYS A 308 2.71 -20.00 6.92
CA LYS A 308 2.08 -19.15 7.93
C LYS A 308 2.68 -17.74 7.94
#